data_AF-A0A1G4JKN9-F1
#
_entry.id   AF-A0A1G4JKN9-F1
#
_cell.length_a   1.000
_cell.length_b   1.000
_cell.length_c   1.000
_cell.angle_alpha   90.00
_cell.angle_beta   90.00
_cell.angle_gamma   90.00
#
_symmetry.space_group_name_H-M   'P 1'
#
loop_
_entity.id
_entity.type
_entity.pdbx_description
1 polymer ?
#
loop_
_entity_poly.entity_id
_entity_poly.type
_entity_poly.pdbx_seq_one_letter_code
_entity_poly.pdbx_strand_id
1 'polypeptide(L)'
;MGEDLRTGDLVLCKVGSFAPWPAVVFPQRLLRKDVYRRRRADCVAVCFLNDETYYWDKPARLKRLEKDTIRQFLDDAAMSGDVDEFLVGAYEEAADYDSLHEFIMRRLSDEGRTDDWDGKEKLEAGQDPFEGKKSESPAAATTTTKSKNKRPRSAKSADNENGMPRSTEDNGTSSNKPVPLISKSRDSAKTDRKRQRLDQSRRIEITLLFRRKLQRNLVQRDTPPSDDEIKESHKLLRKINENLIANDQFFDINALRQSKLHKLLKVISNDRNLEEFHEECTTILDKWSPIIRELKLEKLKTKT
;
A
#
# COMPACT_ATOMS: atom_id res chain seq x y z
N MET A 1 29.63 -4.49 6.30
CA MET A 1 29.15 -3.31 7.06
C MET A 1 28.16 -2.61 6.14
N GLY A 2 26.91 -2.40 6.58
CA GLY A 2 25.92 -1.70 5.75
C GLY A 2 26.29 -0.23 5.65
N GLU A 3 26.04 0.40 4.51
CA GLU A 3 26.20 1.85 4.37
C GLU A 3 25.23 2.56 5.33
N ASP A 4 25.74 3.54 6.08
CA ASP A 4 24.95 4.35 7.00
C ASP A 4 24.06 5.31 6.22
N LEU A 5 22.91 4.81 5.76
CA LEU A 5 21.90 5.60 5.07
C LEU A 5 21.18 6.54 6.04
N ARG A 6 20.98 7.77 5.60
CA ARG A 6 20.34 8.84 6.35
C ARG A 6 19.06 9.29 5.65
N THR A 7 18.14 9.84 6.44
CA THR A 7 16.95 10.51 5.89
C THR A 7 17.38 11.61 4.92
N GLY A 8 16.77 11.60 3.74
CA GLY A 8 17.09 12.50 2.64
C GLY A 8 18.19 12.03 1.69
N ASP A 9 18.84 10.90 1.95
CA ASP A 9 19.74 10.30 0.98
C ASP A 9 18.97 9.81 -0.25
N LEU A 10 19.52 10.10 -1.44
CA LEU A 10 19.10 9.50 -2.69
C LEU A 10 19.65 8.08 -2.78
N VAL A 11 18.79 7.14 -3.13
CA VAL A 11 19.10 5.72 -3.24
C VAL A 11 18.43 5.08 -4.45
N LEU A 12 19.02 4.02 -4.96
CA LEU A 12 18.40 3.08 -5.87
C LEU A 12 17.79 1.93 -5.07
N CYS A 13 16.49 1.72 -5.29
CA CYS A 13 15.75 0.62 -4.68
C CYS A 13 15.26 -0.35 -5.75
N LYS A 14 15.58 -1.65 -5.58
CA LYS A 14 15.18 -2.73 -6.51
C LYS A 14 13.99 -3.51 -5.94
N VAL A 15 12.84 -3.42 -6.62
CA VAL A 15 11.62 -4.14 -6.25
C VAL A 15 11.32 -5.23 -7.27
N GLY A 16 11.40 -6.50 -6.86
CA GLY A 16 11.05 -7.64 -7.71
C GLY A 16 11.80 -7.64 -9.06
N SER A 17 11.06 -7.72 -10.16
CA SER A 17 11.59 -7.71 -11.53
C SER A 17 11.81 -6.31 -12.11
N PHE A 18 11.25 -5.25 -11.52
CA PHE A 18 11.36 -3.87 -12.01
C PHE A 18 12.77 -3.35 -11.93
N ALA A 19 13.21 -2.48 -12.85
CA ALA A 19 14.54 -1.87 -12.81
C ALA A 19 14.81 -1.17 -11.45
N PRO A 20 16.08 -1.04 -11.01
CA PRO A 20 16.42 -0.22 -9.85
C PRO A 20 15.88 1.20 -10.03
N TRP A 21 15.05 1.66 -9.10
CA TRP A 21 14.32 2.91 -9.22
C TRP A 21 14.87 3.97 -8.25
N PRO A 22 15.04 5.24 -8.68
CA PRO A 22 15.44 6.34 -7.81
C PRO A 22 14.43 6.61 -6.69
N ALA A 23 14.92 6.75 -5.47
CA ALA A 23 14.09 6.99 -4.30
C ALA A 23 14.83 7.84 -3.26
N VAL A 24 14.08 8.49 -2.38
CA VAL A 24 14.60 9.25 -1.24
C VAL A 24 14.30 8.49 0.04
N VAL A 25 15.28 8.34 0.94
CA VAL A 25 15.04 7.80 2.29
C VAL A 25 14.13 8.77 3.06
N PHE A 26 12.93 8.30 3.40
CA PHE A 26 11.85 9.15 3.88
C PHE A 26 11.68 9.06 5.41
N PRO A 27 11.46 10.19 6.11
CA PRO A 27 11.32 10.18 7.58
C PRO A 27 10.06 9.44 8.03
N GLN A 28 10.23 8.47 8.94
CA GLN A 28 9.13 7.58 9.33
C GLN A 28 7.96 8.30 10.00
N ARG A 29 8.25 9.36 10.77
CA ARG A 29 7.24 10.20 11.44
C ARG A 29 6.24 10.89 10.51
N LEU A 30 6.61 11.12 9.25
CA LEU A 30 5.75 11.78 8.27
C LEU A 30 5.04 10.79 7.32
N LEU A 31 5.29 9.49 7.50
CA LEU A 31 4.61 8.47 6.72
C LEU A 31 3.12 8.45 7.05
N ARG A 32 2.33 8.13 6.03
CA ARG A 32 0.89 7.86 6.21
C ARG A 32 0.69 6.74 7.22
N LYS A 33 -0.39 6.82 8.00
CA LYS A 33 -0.69 5.83 9.06
C LYS A 33 -0.75 4.39 8.54
N ASP A 34 -1.24 4.18 7.32
CA ASP A 34 -1.32 2.88 6.66
C ASP A 34 0.06 2.35 6.21
N VAL A 35 0.94 3.23 5.73
CA VAL A 35 2.32 2.90 5.36
C VAL A 35 3.14 2.60 6.61
N TYR A 36 3.05 3.45 7.64
CA TYR A 36 3.76 3.29 8.90
C TYR A 36 3.38 2.01 9.64
N ARG A 37 2.09 1.61 9.59
CA ARG A 37 1.63 0.32 10.16
C ARG A 37 2.29 -0.90 9.53
N ARG A 38 2.79 -0.79 8.29
CA ARG A 38 3.47 -1.88 7.56
C ARG A 38 4.98 -1.89 7.79
N ARG A 39 5.50 -1.04 8.70
CA ARG A 39 6.92 -0.99 9.03
C ARG A 39 7.45 -2.37 9.38
N ARG A 40 8.68 -2.63 8.95
CA ARG A 40 9.42 -3.86 9.26
C ARG A 40 10.60 -3.49 10.15
N ALA A 41 10.94 -4.38 11.08
CA ALA A 41 12.19 -4.24 11.82
C ALA A 41 13.36 -4.22 10.83
N ASP A 42 14.37 -3.40 11.11
CA ASP A 42 15.60 -3.30 10.31
C ASP A 42 15.37 -2.86 8.85
N CYS A 43 14.22 -2.23 8.55
CA CYS A 43 13.95 -1.59 7.27
C CYS A 43 13.78 -0.08 7.43
N VAL A 44 14.23 0.65 6.41
CA VAL A 44 13.96 2.08 6.22
C VAL A 44 12.82 2.25 5.23
N ALA A 45 12.09 3.34 5.36
CA ALA A 45 11.11 3.74 4.35
C ALA A 45 11.81 4.56 3.27
N VAL A 46 11.53 4.24 2.00
CA VAL A 46 11.92 5.04 0.85
C VAL A 46 10.67 5.50 0.12
N CYS A 47 10.71 6.72 -0.41
CA CYS A 47 9.70 7.25 -1.31
C CYS A 47 10.27 7.28 -2.73
N PHE A 48 9.61 6.63 -3.68
CA PHE A 48 10.07 6.66 -5.06
C PHE A 48 9.89 8.06 -5.67
N LEU A 49 10.78 8.41 -6.58
CA LEU A 49 10.66 9.60 -7.40
C LEU A 49 9.78 9.27 -8.60
N ASN A 50 8.98 10.25 -9.04
CA ASN A 50 7.97 10.14 -10.09
C ASN A 50 6.87 9.09 -9.81
N ASP A 51 6.73 8.66 -8.55
CA ASP A 51 5.68 7.77 -8.08
C ASP A 51 5.26 8.15 -6.65
N GLU A 52 4.00 7.92 -6.32
CA GLU A 52 3.43 8.21 -5.00
C GLU A 52 3.63 7.11 -3.96
N THR A 53 4.44 6.10 -4.29
CA THR A 53 4.54 4.91 -3.47
C THR A 53 5.71 4.95 -2.49
N TYR A 54 5.44 4.43 -1.30
CA TYR A 54 6.43 4.17 -0.27
C TYR A 54 6.79 2.69 -0.26
N TYR A 55 8.05 2.39 0.00
CA TYR A 55 8.53 1.03 0.12
C TYR A 55 9.43 0.86 1.35
N TRP A 56 9.35 -0.32 1.96
CA TRP A 56 10.18 -0.68 3.12
C TRP A 56 11.25 -1.67 2.68
N ASP A 57 12.51 -1.28 2.79
CA ASP A 57 13.63 -2.17 2.48
C ASP A 57 14.76 -2.08 3.51
N LYS A 58 15.58 -3.13 3.54
CA LYS A 58 16.79 -3.16 4.37
C LYS A 58 17.83 -2.20 3.78
N PRO A 59 18.53 -1.40 4.59
CA PRO A 59 19.61 -0.52 4.12
C PRO A 59 20.63 -1.22 3.22
N ALA A 60 20.99 -2.47 3.54
CA ALA A 60 21.94 -3.26 2.75
C ALA A 60 21.48 -3.61 1.32
N ARG A 61 20.19 -3.44 1.00
CA ARG A 61 19.64 -3.66 -0.36
C ARG A 61 19.47 -2.35 -1.15
N LEU A 62 19.63 -1.22 -0.49
CA LEU A 62 19.60 0.10 -1.11
C LEU A 62 21.02 0.46 -1.51
N LYS A 63 21.17 1.06 -2.68
CA LYS A 63 22.47 1.59 -3.14
C LYS A 63 22.38 3.10 -3.16
N ARG A 64 23.39 3.80 -2.65
CA ARG A 64 23.42 5.26 -2.78
C ARG A 64 23.41 5.67 -4.26
N LEU A 65 22.63 6.69 -4.58
CA LEU A 65 22.51 7.22 -5.92
C LEU A 65 23.27 8.56 -6.01
N GLU A 66 24.39 8.55 -6.71
CA GLU A 66 25.23 9.73 -6.90
C GLU A 66 24.83 10.51 -8.15
N LYS A 67 25.07 11.84 -8.15
CA LYS A 67 24.73 12.72 -9.27
C LYS A 67 25.38 12.27 -10.59
N ASP A 68 26.57 11.70 -10.55
CA ASP A 68 27.26 11.21 -11.75
C ASP A 68 26.59 9.95 -12.32
N THR A 69 26.07 9.07 -11.47
CA THR A 69 25.28 7.89 -11.92
C THR A 69 23.96 8.34 -12.56
N ILE A 70 23.33 9.38 -12.01
CA ILE A 70 22.09 9.94 -12.58
C ILE A 70 22.36 10.50 -13.98
N ARG A 71 23.40 11.34 -14.13
CA ARG A 71 23.78 11.92 -15.43
C ARG A 71 24.09 10.84 -16.46
N GLN A 72 24.90 9.85 -16.09
CA GLN A 72 25.23 8.74 -16.97
C GLN A 72 23.98 8.00 -17.45
N PHE A 73 23.04 7.73 -16.55
CA PHE A 73 21.79 7.08 -16.93
C PHE A 73 20.96 7.91 -17.92
N LEU A 74 20.84 9.23 -17.68
CA LEU A 74 20.08 10.13 -18.55
C LEU A 74 20.73 10.27 -19.94
N ASP A 75 22.06 10.36 -19.99
CA ASP A 75 22.81 10.40 -21.25
C ASP A 75 22.63 9.08 -22.04
N ASP A 76 22.74 7.93 -21.37
CA ASP A 76 22.54 6.62 -21.99
C ASP A 76 21.09 6.44 -22.48
N ALA A 77 20.11 6.91 -21.71
CA ALA A 77 18.70 6.86 -22.07
C ALA A 77 18.38 7.71 -23.31
N ALA A 78 18.98 8.91 -23.41
CA ALA A 78 18.86 9.79 -24.56
C ALA A 78 19.44 9.16 -25.84
N MET A 79 20.51 8.37 -25.71
CA MET A 79 21.15 7.69 -26.84
C MET A 79 20.42 6.40 -27.27
N SER A 80 19.86 5.65 -26.31
CA SER A 80 19.30 4.33 -26.58
C SER A 80 17.82 4.34 -26.98
N GLY A 81 17.04 5.36 -26.60
CA GLY A 81 15.64 5.58 -27.02
C GLY A 81 14.59 4.52 -26.60
N ASP A 82 15.01 3.41 -26.00
CA ASP A 82 14.16 2.26 -25.60
C ASP A 82 14.08 2.11 -24.07
N VAL A 83 14.21 3.22 -23.33
CA VAL A 83 14.10 3.23 -21.87
C VAL A 83 12.69 3.65 -21.47
N ASP A 84 12.18 3.06 -20.38
CA ASP A 84 10.88 3.41 -19.81
C ASP A 84 10.81 4.90 -19.45
N GLU A 85 9.86 5.62 -20.05
CA GLU A 85 9.63 7.05 -19.88
C GLU A 85 9.40 7.42 -18.40
N PHE A 86 8.73 6.56 -17.63
CA PHE A 86 8.52 6.79 -16.20
C PHE A 86 9.82 6.69 -15.40
N LEU A 87 10.70 5.77 -15.80
CA LEU A 87 12.01 5.61 -15.18
C LEU A 87 12.90 6.80 -15.52
N VAL A 88 12.89 7.27 -16.76
CA VAL A 88 13.60 8.50 -17.16
C VAL A 88 13.12 9.68 -16.32
N GLY A 89 11.81 9.90 -16.22
CA GLY A 89 11.26 10.96 -15.37
C GLY A 89 11.64 10.86 -13.88
N ALA A 90 11.80 9.63 -13.35
CA ALA A 90 12.27 9.43 -11.98
C ALA A 90 13.75 9.83 -11.81
N TYR A 91 14.60 9.62 -12.83
CA TYR A 91 16.00 10.06 -12.81
C TYR A 91 16.12 11.57 -13.06
N GLU A 92 15.25 12.16 -13.87
CA GLU A 92 15.17 13.63 -14.01
C GLU A 92 14.79 14.30 -12.68
N GLU A 93 13.75 13.80 -12.00
CA GLU A 93 13.39 14.30 -10.66
C GLU A 93 14.50 14.07 -9.63
N ALA A 94 15.28 12.98 -9.78
CA ALA A 94 16.44 12.74 -8.93
C ALA A 94 17.59 13.72 -9.21
N ALA A 95 17.76 14.16 -10.46
CA ALA A 95 18.76 15.16 -10.83
C ALA A 95 18.43 16.53 -10.22
N ASP A 96 17.15 16.87 -10.19
CA ASP A 96 16.60 18.12 -9.65
C ASP A 96 16.42 18.08 -8.12
N TYR A 97 16.68 16.94 -7.47
CA TYR A 97 16.58 16.83 -6.01
C TYR A 97 17.73 17.57 -5.33
N ASP A 98 17.40 18.68 -4.67
CA ASP A 98 18.37 19.49 -3.91
C ASP A 98 18.09 19.54 -2.41
N SER A 99 16.82 19.45 -1.99
CA SER A 99 16.43 19.64 -0.59
C SER A 99 15.37 18.64 -0.12
N LEU A 100 15.68 17.95 0.99
CA LEU A 100 14.72 17.06 1.67
C LEU A 100 13.46 17.82 2.10
N HIS A 101 13.60 19.07 2.56
CA HIS A 101 12.47 19.86 3.04
C HIS A 101 11.48 20.16 1.91
N GLU A 102 11.98 20.62 0.77
CA GLU A 102 11.15 20.91 -0.40
C GLU A 102 10.47 19.65 -0.92
N PHE A 103 11.23 18.55 -0.98
CA PHE A 103 10.70 17.24 -1.35
C PHE A 103 9.53 16.80 -0.46
N ILE A 104 9.69 16.89 0.88
CA ILE A 104 8.63 16.55 1.83
C ILE A 104 7.42 17.46 1.66
N MET A 105 7.62 18.77 1.49
CA MET A 105 6.52 19.72 1.33
C MET A 105 5.71 19.42 0.06
N ARG A 106 6.39 19.17 -1.07
CA ARG A 106 5.74 18.73 -2.31
C ARG A 106 4.97 17.43 -2.07
N ARG A 107 5.61 16.44 -1.45
CA ARG A 107 5.03 15.13 -1.16
C ARG A 107 3.75 15.21 -0.31
N LEU A 108 3.78 15.99 0.76
CA LEU A 108 2.62 16.17 1.64
C LEU A 108 1.51 16.97 0.94
N SER A 109 1.87 17.95 0.10
CA SER A 109 0.91 18.70 -0.73
C SER A 109 0.17 17.79 -1.69
N ASP A 110 0.88 16.95 -2.46
CA ASP A 110 0.29 16.02 -3.43
C ASP A 110 -0.67 15.03 -2.74
N GLU A 111 -0.34 14.62 -1.52
CA GLU A 111 -1.16 13.71 -0.73
C GLU A 111 -2.33 14.38 0.01
N GLY A 112 -2.44 15.72 -0.04
CA GLY A 112 -3.44 16.48 0.72
C GLY A 112 -3.25 16.40 2.24
N ARG A 113 -1.99 16.34 2.69
CA ARG A 113 -1.57 16.21 4.09
C ARG A 113 -0.66 17.34 4.53
N THR A 114 -0.81 18.53 3.97
CA THR A 114 -0.04 19.71 4.36
C THR A 114 -0.17 20.02 5.86
N ASP A 115 -1.31 19.68 6.46
CA ASP A 115 -1.58 19.89 7.90
C ASP A 115 -0.79 18.95 8.82
N ASP A 116 -0.25 17.84 8.29
CA ASP A 116 0.61 16.93 9.05
C ASP A 116 2.00 17.56 9.31
N TRP A 117 2.32 18.68 8.64
CA TRP A 117 3.57 19.43 8.82
C TRP A 117 3.37 20.58 9.81
N ASP A 118 3.92 20.49 11.03
CA ASP A 118 3.82 21.55 12.06
C ASP A 118 4.64 22.81 11.71
N GLY A 119 5.44 22.82 10.63
CA GLY A 119 6.22 24.00 10.23
C GLY A 119 7.39 24.35 11.16
N LYS A 120 7.37 23.84 12.40
CA LYS A 120 8.33 24.14 13.46
C LYS A 120 9.51 23.17 13.52
N GLU A 121 9.33 21.93 13.06
CA GLU A 121 10.43 20.97 12.97
C GLU A 121 11.12 21.08 11.61
N LYS A 122 12.27 21.75 11.58
CA LYS A 122 13.25 21.53 10.51
C LYS A 122 13.80 20.12 10.66
N LEU A 123 13.28 19.21 9.84
CA LEU A 123 13.80 17.86 9.66
C LEU A 123 15.20 17.94 9.04
N GLU A 124 16.24 17.84 9.86
CA GLU A 124 17.61 17.79 9.37
C GLU A 124 17.94 16.42 8.78
N ALA A 125 18.70 16.42 7.67
CA ALA A 125 19.20 15.20 7.06
C ALA A 125 20.03 14.41 8.08
N GLY A 126 19.68 13.14 8.31
CA GLY A 126 20.24 12.33 9.40
C GLY A 126 19.30 12.09 10.58
N GLN A 127 18.13 12.76 10.65
CA GLN A 127 17.09 12.42 11.64
C GLN A 127 16.09 11.38 11.08
N ASP A 128 16.15 10.18 11.67
CA ASP A 128 15.32 8.96 11.57
C ASP A 128 15.33 8.07 10.30
N PRO A 129 16.36 7.21 10.19
CA PRO A 129 16.31 5.90 9.54
C PRO A 129 15.92 4.73 10.49
N PHE A 130 16.00 4.88 11.81
CA PHE A 130 15.69 3.81 12.79
C PHE A 130 15.35 4.35 14.19
N GLU A 131 14.25 5.06 14.38
CA GLU A 131 13.74 5.34 15.73
C GLU A 131 13.15 4.07 16.36
N GLY A 132 14.09 3.24 16.83
CA GLY A 132 14.11 2.58 18.12
C GLY A 132 12.78 2.04 18.61
N LYS A 133 12.44 0.82 18.17
CA LYS A 133 11.82 -0.10 19.13
C LYS A 133 12.90 -0.38 20.17
N LYS A 134 12.94 0.39 21.27
CA LYS A 134 13.56 -0.13 22.50
C LYS A 134 12.86 -1.47 22.71
N SER A 135 13.57 -2.57 22.48
CA SER A 135 13.14 -3.82 23.06
C SER A 135 13.11 -3.52 24.54
N GLU A 136 11.93 -3.38 25.13
CA GLU A 136 11.79 -3.62 26.55
C GLU A 136 12.18 -5.09 26.75
N SER A 137 13.48 -5.31 26.90
CA SER A 137 13.97 -6.46 27.62
C SER A 137 13.26 -6.37 28.97
N PRO A 138 12.49 -7.38 29.40
CA PRO A 138 12.03 -7.40 30.77
C PRO A 138 13.30 -7.49 31.64
N ALA A 139 13.76 -6.35 32.12
CA ALA A 139 14.92 -6.28 32.99
C ALA A 139 14.59 -7.10 34.23
N ALA A 140 15.51 -8.02 34.50
CA ALA A 140 15.45 -8.98 35.56
C ALA A 140 15.14 -8.35 36.92
N ALA A 141 14.46 -9.16 37.72
CA ALA A 141 14.13 -8.97 39.11
C ALA A 141 15.22 -8.24 39.91
N THR A 142 14.82 -7.20 40.63
CA THR A 142 15.42 -6.88 41.92
C THR A 142 14.37 -7.06 43.00
N THR A 143 14.63 -8.08 43.80
CA THR A 143 13.94 -8.54 44.99
C THR A 143 13.72 -7.42 46.01
N THR A 144 12.51 -7.28 46.55
CA THR A 144 12.28 -6.81 47.93
C THR A 144 10.86 -7.20 48.41
N THR A 145 10.81 -8.40 49.00
CA THR A 145 10.12 -8.79 50.24
C THR A 145 8.86 -8.06 50.77
N LYS A 146 7.92 -8.91 51.21
CA LYS A 146 6.77 -8.75 52.15
C LYS A 146 5.42 -8.52 51.45
N SER A 147 4.31 -9.21 51.76
CA SER A 147 4.02 -10.28 52.71
C SER A 147 2.58 -10.78 52.47
N LYS A 148 2.37 -12.09 52.64
CA LYS A 148 1.14 -12.77 53.12
C LYS A 148 -0.19 -12.47 52.38
N ASN A 149 -0.69 -13.46 51.62
CA ASN A 149 -1.82 -14.25 52.13
C ASN A 149 -1.99 -15.61 51.42
N LYS A 150 -2.25 -16.62 52.25
CA LYS A 150 -2.48 -18.03 51.93
C LYS A 150 -3.93 -18.23 51.43
N ARG A 151 -4.13 -19.08 50.41
CA ARG A 151 -4.79 -20.42 50.50
C ARG A 151 -5.05 -21.06 49.12
N PRO A 152 -5.25 -22.40 49.04
CA PRO A 152 -4.86 -23.25 47.90
C PRO A 152 -6.01 -24.03 47.23
N ARG A 153 -5.64 -24.86 46.22
CA ARG A 153 -6.36 -25.95 45.49
C ARG A 153 -6.68 -25.54 44.03
N SER A 154 -6.51 -26.32 42.97
CA SER A 154 -6.34 -27.79 42.73
C SER A 154 -5.79 -27.97 41.29
N ALA A 155 -4.73 -28.75 41.06
CA ALA A 155 -4.70 -30.11 40.50
C ALA A 155 -5.46 -30.39 39.18
N LYS A 156 -4.72 -30.66 38.09
CA LYS A 156 -4.91 -31.69 37.01
C LYS A 156 -4.01 -31.30 35.81
N SER A 157 -2.91 -31.99 35.48
CA SER A 157 -2.72 -33.33 34.90
C SER A 157 -3.12 -33.45 33.42
N ALA A 158 -2.11 -33.69 32.57
CA ALA A 158 -2.06 -34.44 31.28
C ALA A 158 -0.93 -33.80 30.44
N ASP A 159 0.30 -34.31 30.39
CA ASP A 159 0.75 -35.62 29.88
C ASP A 159 0.38 -35.82 28.40
N ASN A 160 1.35 -35.59 27.51
CA ASN A 160 1.58 -36.44 26.35
C ASN A 160 2.98 -36.18 25.76
N GLU A 161 3.92 -37.06 26.11
CA GLU A 161 5.12 -37.34 25.31
C GLU A 161 4.72 -38.12 24.05
N ASN A 162 5.31 -37.77 22.90
CA ASN A 162 6.02 -38.74 22.04
C ASN A 162 6.46 -38.11 20.70
N GLY A 163 7.68 -38.46 20.28
CA GLY A 163 7.99 -38.65 18.86
C GLY A 163 9.13 -37.82 18.27
N MET A 164 10.37 -38.07 18.68
CA MET A 164 11.53 -38.06 17.77
C MET A 164 11.52 -39.39 16.97
N PRO A 165 12.17 -39.54 15.79
CA PRO A 165 13.61 -39.34 15.65
C PRO A 165 14.11 -38.76 14.31
N ARG A 166 15.43 -38.67 14.30
CA ARG A 166 16.43 -38.01 13.47
C ARG A 166 16.99 -38.94 12.39
N SER A 167 17.41 -38.40 11.24
CA SER A 167 18.44 -38.93 10.32
C SER A 167 18.84 -37.75 9.40
N THR A 168 19.98 -37.03 9.49
CA THR A 168 21.41 -37.27 9.18
C THR A 168 21.76 -37.77 7.77
N GLU A 169 22.87 -37.19 7.25
CA GLU A 169 23.62 -37.39 5.98
C GLU A 169 23.27 -36.38 4.87
N ASP A 170 24.04 -35.33 4.59
CA ASP A 170 25.47 -35.15 4.29
C ASP A 170 25.84 -35.61 2.86
N ASN A 171 26.08 -34.64 1.96
CA ASN A 171 27.17 -34.69 0.98
C ASN A 171 27.28 -33.38 0.19
N GLY A 172 28.41 -32.68 0.35
CA GLY A 172 28.87 -31.66 -0.58
C GLY A 172 29.76 -32.28 -1.67
N THR A 173 29.74 -31.75 -2.89
CA THR A 173 30.88 -31.80 -3.80
C THR A 173 30.81 -30.63 -4.79
N SER A 174 31.99 -30.06 -5.03
CA SER A 174 32.28 -28.86 -5.81
C SER A 174 32.69 -29.22 -7.25
N SER A 175 32.58 -28.23 -8.16
CA SER A 175 33.44 -27.98 -9.33
C SER A 175 32.84 -28.04 -10.75
N ASN A 176 33.09 -26.92 -11.47
CA ASN A 176 33.33 -26.70 -12.91
C ASN A 176 32.21 -26.68 -13.98
N LYS A 177 31.99 -25.43 -14.47
CA LYS A 177 31.85 -24.91 -15.87
C LYS A 177 31.98 -25.92 -17.04
N PRO A 178 31.35 -25.71 -18.23
CA PRO A 178 31.32 -24.43 -18.96
C PRO A 178 30.06 -24.08 -19.80
N VAL A 179 30.06 -22.86 -20.32
CA VAL A 179 29.14 -22.21 -21.28
C VAL A 179 29.27 -22.85 -22.68
N PRO A 180 28.20 -22.91 -23.50
CA PRO A 180 28.24 -22.14 -24.76
C PRO A 180 26.89 -21.52 -25.21
N LEU A 181 27.00 -20.27 -25.71
CA LEU A 181 26.47 -19.72 -26.97
C LEU A 181 24.95 -19.76 -27.31
N ILE A 182 24.35 -18.56 -27.25
CA ILE A 182 23.64 -17.84 -28.33
C ILE A 182 23.02 -18.69 -29.45
N SER A 183 21.69 -18.70 -29.52
CA SER A 183 20.97 -18.65 -30.80
C SER A 183 19.67 -17.85 -30.68
N LYS A 184 19.59 -16.79 -31.48
CA LYS A 184 18.42 -15.96 -31.74
C LYS A 184 17.28 -16.81 -32.34
N SER A 185 16.07 -16.66 -31.82
CA SER A 185 14.86 -16.78 -32.63
C SER A 185 13.85 -15.75 -32.15
N ARG A 186 13.64 -14.76 -33.03
CA ARG A 186 12.50 -13.84 -33.02
C ARG A 186 11.24 -14.69 -33.10
N ASP A 187 10.37 -14.57 -32.11
CA ASP A 187 8.95 -14.73 -32.35
C ASP A 187 8.20 -13.55 -31.74
N SER A 188 7.59 -12.81 -32.65
CA SER A 188 6.73 -11.67 -32.44
C SER A 188 5.47 -12.07 -31.67
N ALA A 189 5.51 -11.95 -30.34
CA ALA A 189 4.30 -11.98 -29.53
C ALA A 189 3.77 -10.55 -29.38
N LYS A 190 2.72 -10.25 -30.14
CA LYS A 190 1.89 -9.05 -30.04
C LYS A 190 1.51 -8.79 -28.57
N THR A 191 2.12 -7.80 -27.95
CA THR A 191 1.63 -7.28 -26.67
C THR A 191 0.48 -6.33 -26.94
N ASP A 192 -0.72 -6.90 -27.09
CA ASP A 192 -1.94 -6.18 -26.76
C ASP A 192 -1.76 -5.64 -25.34
N ARG A 193 -1.69 -4.30 -25.25
CA ARG A 193 -1.62 -3.53 -24.00
C ARG A 193 -2.90 -3.78 -23.19
N LYS A 194 -2.99 -4.93 -22.53
CA LYS A 194 -3.98 -5.17 -21.48
C LYS A 194 -3.58 -4.24 -20.33
N ARG A 195 -4.25 -3.08 -20.27
CA ARG A 195 -4.35 -2.25 -19.07
C ARG A 195 -4.43 -3.19 -17.88
N GLN A 196 -3.42 -3.14 -17.02
CA GLN A 196 -3.24 -4.05 -15.91
C GLN A 196 -4.54 -4.04 -15.11
N ARG A 197 -5.33 -5.13 -15.22
CA ARG A 197 -6.61 -5.26 -14.52
C ARG A 197 -6.30 -5.02 -13.04
N LEU A 198 -6.85 -3.95 -12.48
CA LEU A 198 -6.78 -3.67 -11.04
C LEU A 198 -7.07 -4.97 -10.30
N ASP A 199 -6.16 -5.36 -9.40
CA ASP A 199 -6.29 -6.60 -8.64
C ASP A 199 -7.65 -6.64 -7.94
N GLN A 200 -8.27 -7.82 -7.88
CA GLN A 200 -9.61 -8.01 -7.34
C GLN A 200 -9.72 -7.51 -5.89
N SER A 201 -8.67 -7.73 -5.09
CA SER A 201 -8.55 -7.22 -3.72
C SER A 201 -8.64 -5.69 -3.68
N ARG A 202 -7.95 -5.01 -4.60
CA ARG A 202 -7.95 -3.55 -4.69
C ARG A 202 -9.31 -3.00 -5.11
N ARG A 203 -10.02 -3.68 -6.02
CA ARG A 203 -11.39 -3.29 -6.41
C ARG A 203 -12.37 -3.35 -5.24
N ILE A 204 -12.26 -4.40 -4.41
CA ILE A 204 -13.05 -4.56 -3.18
C ILE A 204 -12.74 -3.41 -2.22
N GLU A 205 -11.46 -3.10 -2.00
CA GLU A 205 -11.03 -2.01 -1.10
C GLU A 205 -11.58 -0.65 -1.55
N ILE A 206 -11.49 -0.32 -2.84
CA ILE A 206 -12.03 0.93 -3.39
C ILE A 206 -13.55 0.97 -3.23
N THR A 207 -14.25 -0.14 -3.50
CA THR A 207 -15.70 -0.22 -3.32
C THR A 207 -16.11 -0.02 -1.84
N LEU A 208 -15.32 -0.56 -0.90
CA LEU A 208 -15.50 -0.33 0.54
C LEU A 208 -15.22 1.12 0.95
N LEU A 209 -14.29 1.81 0.29
CA LEU A 209 -14.05 3.24 0.51
C LEU A 209 -15.25 4.07 0.07
N PHE A 210 -15.79 3.83 -1.12
CA PHE A 210 -17.02 4.47 -1.59
C PHE A 210 -18.17 4.29 -0.59
N ARG A 211 -18.40 3.03 -0.15
CA ARG A 211 -19.42 2.72 0.86
C ARG A 211 -19.23 3.53 2.14
N ARG A 212 -18.03 3.53 2.73
CA ARG A 212 -17.77 4.18 4.01
C ARG A 212 -17.96 5.70 3.94
N LYS A 213 -17.48 6.33 2.86
CA LYS A 213 -17.61 7.77 2.68
C LYS A 213 -19.07 8.18 2.49
N LEU A 214 -19.80 7.54 1.57
CA LEU A 214 -21.22 7.83 1.35
C LEU A 214 -22.05 7.57 2.63
N GLN A 215 -21.75 6.50 3.36
CA GLN A 215 -22.46 6.17 4.59
C GLN A 215 -22.23 7.23 5.68
N ARG A 216 -20.99 7.74 5.83
CA ARG A 216 -20.67 8.81 6.79
C ARG A 216 -21.25 10.16 6.37
N ASN A 217 -21.17 10.50 5.10
CA ASN A 217 -21.56 11.81 4.59
C ASN A 217 -23.08 11.96 4.49
N LEU A 218 -23.84 10.87 4.31
CA LEU A 218 -25.27 10.96 4.03
C LEU A 218 -26.18 10.23 5.03
N VAL A 219 -25.73 9.13 5.67
CA VAL A 219 -26.65 8.23 6.40
C VAL A 219 -26.38 8.17 7.91
N GLN A 220 -25.12 8.09 8.32
CA GLN A 220 -24.73 7.95 9.73
C GLN A 220 -24.42 9.31 10.34
N ARG A 221 -25.44 10.16 10.44
CA ARG A 221 -25.29 11.53 10.93
C ARG A 221 -26.42 11.90 11.87
N ASP A 222 -26.07 12.71 12.87
CA ASP A 222 -27.03 13.35 13.78
C ASP A 222 -27.39 14.76 13.31
N THR A 223 -26.64 15.32 12.35
CA THR A 223 -26.84 16.66 11.77
C THR A 223 -26.94 16.58 10.24
N PRO A 224 -27.63 17.53 9.58
CA PRO A 224 -27.67 17.61 8.13
C PRO A 224 -26.26 17.58 7.48
N PRO A 225 -26.12 17.08 6.24
CA PRO A 225 -24.86 17.14 5.50
C PRO A 225 -24.40 18.59 5.31
N SER A 226 -23.09 18.85 5.42
CA SER A 226 -22.53 20.14 5.03
C SER A 226 -22.44 20.25 3.50
N ASP A 227 -22.38 21.47 2.98
CA ASP A 227 -22.24 21.71 1.54
C ASP A 227 -21.02 20.98 0.93
N ASP A 228 -19.94 20.86 1.69
CA ASP A 228 -18.74 20.14 1.24
C ASP A 228 -18.95 18.64 1.19
N GLU A 229 -19.73 18.07 2.11
CA GLU A 229 -20.06 16.64 2.14
C GLU A 229 -21.07 16.28 1.05
N ILE A 230 -21.98 17.19 0.71
CA ILE A 230 -22.88 17.08 -0.44
C ILE A 230 -22.07 17.05 -1.74
N LYS A 231 -21.17 18.02 -1.93
CA LYS A 231 -20.26 18.08 -3.09
C LYS A 231 -19.37 16.83 -3.19
N GLU A 232 -18.82 16.37 -2.06
CA GLU A 232 -18.02 15.14 -2.04
C GLU A 232 -18.88 13.92 -2.43
N SER A 233 -20.11 13.83 -1.94
CA SER A 233 -21.01 12.71 -2.23
C SER A 233 -21.35 12.62 -3.72
N HIS A 234 -21.68 13.75 -4.37
CA HIS A 234 -21.84 13.80 -5.82
C HIS A 234 -20.56 13.38 -6.57
N LYS A 235 -19.39 13.85 -6.13
CA LYS A 235 -18.10 13.45 -6.72
C LYS A 235 -17.87 11.94 -6.61
N LEU A 236 -18.26 11.32 -5.50
CA LEU A 236 -18.15 9.87 -5.31
C LEU A 236 -19.12 9.10 -6.21
N LEU A 237 -20.39 9.53 -6.30
CA LEU A 237 -21.39 8.91 -7.16
C LEU A 237 -21.02 9.02 -8.65
N ARG A 238 -20.52 10.18 -9.07
CA ARG A 238 -19.98 10.37 -10.43
C ARG A 238 -18.83 9.42 -10.72
N LYS A 239 -17.86 9.30 -9.80
CA LYS A 239 -16.74 8.35 -9.94
C LYS A 239 -17.21 6.90 -10.01
N ILE A 240 -18.25 6.51 -9.26
CA ILE A 240 -18.82 5.16 -9.37
C ILE A 240 -19.39 4.95 -10.78
N ASN A 241 -20.14 5.91 -11.30
CA ASN A 241 -20.73 5.83 -12.64
C ASN A 241 -19.67 5.83 -13.76
N GLU A 242 -18.62 6.65 -13.64
CA GLU A 242 -17.48 6.66 -14.55
C GLU A 242 -16.78 5.29 -14.58
N ASN A 243 -16.51 4.70 -13.42
CA ASN A 243 -15.88 3.37 -13.34
C ASN A 243 -16.79 2.27 -13.90
N LEU A 244 -18.12 2.41 -13.77
CA LEU A 244 -19.08 1.50 -14.40
C LEU A 244 -19.03 1.56 -15.93
N ILE A 245 -18.88 2.76 -16.49
CA ILE A 245 -18.83 2.94 -17.95
C ILE A 245 -17.47 2.51 -18.50
N ALA A 246 -16.39 2.90 -17.82
CA ALA A 246 -15.03 2.65 -18.28
C ALA A 246 -14.59 1.18 -18.08
N ASN A 247 -15.14 0.49 -17.07
CA ASN A 247 -14.74 -0.87 -16.73
C ASN A 247 -15.91 -1.65 -16.10
N ASP A 248 -16.62 -2.40 -16.93
CA ASP A 248 -17.77 -3.22 -16.52
C ASP A 248 -17.44 -4.22 -15.39
N GLN A 249 -16.18 -4.65 -15.28
CA GLN A 249 -15.71 -5.60 -14.26
C GLN A 249 -15.20 -4.93 -12.98
N PHE A 250 -15.26 -3.60 -12.89
CA PHE A 250 -14.79 -2.90 -11.70
C PHE A 250 -15.62 -3.27 -10.47
N PHE A 251 -16.95 -3.28 -10.62
CA PHE A 251 -17.91 -3.62 -9.58
C PHE A 251 -18.44 -5.04 -9.77
N ASP A 252 -17.55 -6.02 -9.71
CA ASP A 252 -17.93 -7.44 -9.82
C ASP A 252 -18.80 -7.92 -8.64
N ILE A 253 -19.35 -9.12 -8.79
CA ILE A 253 -20.24 -9.74 -7.80
C ILE A 253 -19.59 -9.82 -6.42
N ASN A 254 -18.28 -10.07 -6.34
CA ASN A 254 -17.55 -10.21 -5.09
C ASN A 254 -17.38 -8.85 -4.40
N ALA A 255 -17.04 -7.80 -5.17
CA ALA A 255 -16.94 -6.44 -4.67
C ALA A 255 -18.28 -5.96 -4.10
N LEU A 256 -19.40 -6.20 -4.80
CA LEU A 256 -20.73 -5.82 -4.31
C LEU A 256 -21.22 -6.72 -3.16
N ARG A 257 -20.84 -8.01 -3.12
CA ARG A 257 -21.16 -8.93 -2.02
C ARG A 257 -20.52 -8.48 -0.71
N GLN A 258 -19.22 -8.18 -0.76
CA GLN A 258 -18.44 -7.79 0.41
C GLN A 258 -18.77 -6.37 0.86
N SER A 259 -18.73 -5.41 -0.07
CA SER A 259 -18.99 -4.01 0.26
C SER A 259 -20.45 -3.74 0.60
N LYS A 260 -21.40 -4.53 0.08
CA LYS A 260 -22.85 -4.26 0.17
C LYS A 260 -23.22 -2.84 -0.26
N LEU A 261 -22.43 -2.21 -1.14
CA LEU A 261 -22.63 -0.81 -1.58
C LEU A 261 -24.01 -0.60 -2.20
N HIS A 262 -24.48 -1.56 -3.00
CA HIS A 262 -25.84 -1.56 -3.56
C HIS A 262 -26.95 -1.42 -2.50
N LYS A 263 -26.77 -1.93 -1.28
CA LYS A 263 -27.76 -1.76 -0.20
C LYS A 263 -27.74 -0.34 0.35
N LEU A 264 -26.57 0.28 0.45
CA LEU A 264 -26.43 1.66 0.90
C LEU A 264 -27.08 2.61 -0.11
N LEU A 265 -26.82 2.43 -1.41
CA LEU A 265 -27.47 3.23 -2.46
C LEU A 265 -28.99 3.07 -2.42
N LYS A 266 -29.49 1.87 -2.14
CA LYS A 266 -30.93 1.66 -1.93
C LYS A 266 -31.46 2.36 -0.67
N VAL A 267 -30.67 2.52 0.39
CA VAL A 267 -31.09 3.30 1.57
C VAL A 267 -31.18 4.77 1.19
N ILE A 268 -30.16 5.31 0.53
CA ILE A 268 -30.12 6.70 0.07
C ILE A 268 -31.31 7.01 -0.86
N SER A 269 -31.60 6.13 -1.83
CA SER A 269 -32.71 6.31 -2.78
C SER A 269 -34.11 6.23 -2.15
N ASN A 270 -34.24 5.73 -0.93
CA ASN A 270 -35.53 5.64 -0.23
C ASN A 270 -35.66 6.70 0.88
N ASP A 271 -34.59 7.42 1.19
CA ASP A 271 -34.60 8.49 2.19
C ASP A 271 -35.05 9.80 1.54
N ARG A 272 -36.17 10.35 2.02
CA ARG A 272 -36.74 11.60 1.50
C ARG A 272 -35.84 12.81 1.71
N ASN A 273 -34.97 12.78 2.73
CA ASN A 273 -34.07 13.90 3.01
C ASN A 273 -32.87 13.95 2.05
N LEU A 274 -32.69 12.90 1.24
CA LEU A 274 -31.57 12.74 0.31
C LEU A 274 -32.04 12.73 -1.15
N GLU A 275 -33.17 13.38 -1.44
CA GLU A 275 -33.83 13.39 -2.75
C GLU A 275 -32.90 13.85 -3.88
N GLU A 276 -31.96 14.75 -3.59
CA GLU A 276 -30.95 15.24 -4.54
C GLU A 276 -30.04 14.13 -5.12
N PHE A 277 -29.86 13.01 -4.40
CA PHE A 277 -29.02 11.90 -4.83
C PHE A 277 -29.80 10.75 -5.48
N HIS A 278 -31.14 10.84 -5.53
CA HIS A 278 -31.99 9.72 -5.94
C HIS A 278 -31.76 9.32 -7.40
N GLU A 279 -31.62 10.29 -8.29
CA GLU A 279 -31.41 10.05 -9.73
C GLU A 279 -30.09 9.30 -9.98
N GLU A 280 -29.01 9.77 -9.38
CA GLU A 280 -27.68 9.16 -9.51
C GLU A 280 -27.67 7.74 -8.91
N CYS A 281 -28.25 7.56 -7.72
CA CYS A 281 -28.33 6.25 -7.06
C CYS A 281 -29.18 5.26 -7.85
N THR A 282 -30.32 5.69 -8.39
CA THR A 282 -31.22 4.84 -9.17
C THR A 282 -30.55 4.38 -10.46
N THR A 283 -29.88 5.30 -11.16
CA THR A 283 -29.11 4.99 -12.37
C THR A 283 -28.04 3.92 -12.12
N ILE A 284 -27.30 4.02 -11.01
CA ILE A 284 -26.30 3.03 -10.63
C ILE A 284 -26.94 1.69 -10.27
N LEU A 285 -28.05 1.71 -9.51
CA LEU A 285 -28.78 0.51 -9.11
C LEU A 285 -29.37 -0.25 -10.29
N ASP A 286 -29.86 0.45 -11.30
CA ASP A 286 -30.41 -0.14 -12.52
C ASP A 286 -29.32 -0.89 -13.31
N LYS A 287 -28.14 -0.28 -13.46
CA LYS A 287 -26.98 -0.94 -14.07
C LYS A 287 -26.54 -2.19 -13.29
N TRP A 288 -26.63 -2.16 -11.96
CA TRP A 288 -26.32 -3.31 -11.10
C TRP A 288 -27.46 -4.33 -10.96
N SER A 289 -28.63 -4.10 -11.55
CA SER A 289 -29.79 -4.98 -11.43
C SER A 289 -29.49 -6.46 -11.75
N PRO A 290 -28.72 -6.81 -12.81
CA PRO A 290 -28.32 -8.20 -13.07
C PRO A 290 -27.48 -8.80 -11.92
N ILE A 291 -26.47 -8.08 -11.45
CA ILE A 291 -25.56 -8.54 -10.38
C ILE A 291 -26.30 -8.67 -9.05
N ILE A 292 -27.21 -7.73 -8.74
CA ILE A 292 -28.04 -7.76 -7.53
C ILE A 292 -29.00 -8.96 -7.55
N ARG A 293 -29.56 -9.31 -8.71
CA ARG A 293 -30.40 -10.52 -8.86
C ARG A 293 -29.60 -11.78 -8.58
N GLU A 294 -28.39 -11.88 -9.10
CA GLU A 294 -27.49 -13.01 -8.85
C GLU A 294 -27.13 -13.14 -7.35
N LEU A 295 -26.77 -12.03 -6.70
CA LEU A 295 -26.51 -12.01 -5.24
C LEU A 295 -27.70 -12.48 -4.40
N LYS A 296 -28.94 -12.20 -4.84
CA LYS A 296 -30.15 -12.68 -4.15
C LYS A 296 -30.35 -14.18 -4.33
N LEU A 297 -30.11 -14.70 -5.54
CA LEU A 297 -30.20 -16.13 -5.84
C LEU A 297 -29.15 -16.94 -5.06
N GLU A 298 -27.90 -16.46 -4.97
CA GLU A 298 -26.87 -17.10 -4.15
C GLU A 298 -27.28 -17.19 -2.68
N LYS A 299 -27.82 -16.09 -2.12
CA LYS A 299 -28.24 -16.05 -0.72
C LYS A 299 -29.37 -17.04 -0.41
N LEU A 300 -30.26 -17.31 -1.38
CA LEU A 300 -31.30 -18.32 -1.26
C LEU A 300 -30.69 -19.72 -1.24
N LYS A 301 -29.71 -19.99 -2.13
CA LYS A 301 -29.01 -21.29 -2.20
C LYS A 301 -28.21 -21.62 -0.94
N THR A 302 -27.62 -20.64 -0.26
CA THR A 302 -26.83 -20.88 0.98
C THR A 302 -27.71 -21.06 2.23
N LYS A 303 -29.02 -20.81 2.14
CA LYS A 303 -29.96 -20.93 3.26
C LYS A 303 -30.73 -22.25 3.28
N THR A 304 -30.69 -22.99 2.17
CA THR A 304 -31.22 -24.35 2.05
C THR A 304 -30.14 -25.33 2.45
#